data_AF-A0A419PTB9-F1
#
_entry.id   AF-A0A419PTB9-F1
#
_cell.length_a   1.000
_cell.length_b   1.000
_cell.length_c   1.000
_cell.angle_alpha   90.00
_cell.angle_beta   90.00
_cell.angle_gamma   90.00
#
_symmetry.space_group_name_H-M   'P 1'
#
loop_
_entity.id
_entity.type
_entity.pdbx_description
1 polymer ?
#
loop_
_entity_poly.entity_id
_entity_poly.type
_entity_poly.pdbx_seq_one_letter_code
_entity_poly.pdbx_strand_id
1 'polypeptide(L)'
;MAVPGCERRTSDMRGERVTTTPPTHANGFLRSRGVSGFIPMAYRESLIKLASRFSTLDRLKTVNPPVFWEYYRPNWTFHAKGLWVEQKPLTLSSAPNPSSSLLTLIGSSNFSYRSLNRDLESQLVVWTKNAELRTRVIEERNQLFSITQCHLVTLTRLLSQTQFRLPWYLRCLYPVLHTYL
;
A
#
# COMPACT_ATOMS: atom_id res chain seq x y z
N MET A 1 -26.30 -6.41 40.18
CA MET A 1 -25.38 -7.22 39.34
C MET A 1 -25.35 -6.59 37.96
N ALA A 2 -24.29 -5.82 37.66
CA ALA A 2 -24.11 -5.17 36.36
C ALA A 2 -23.00 -5.89 35.60
N VAL A 3 -23.28 -6.24 34.35
CA VAL A 3 -22.34 -6.88 33.42
C VAL A 3 -21.22 -5.88 33.10
N PRO A 4 -19.93 -6.23 33.25
CA PRO A 4 -18.85 -5.31 32.90
C PRO A 4 -18.79 -5.15 31.38
N GLY A 5 -18.76 -3.89 30.94
CA GLY A 5 -18.72 -3.51 29.53
C GLY A 5 -17.50 -4.10 28.82
N CYS A 6 -17.75 -4.60 27.61
CA CYS A 6 -16.71 -4.96 26.65
C CYS A 6 -15.98 -3.67 26.23
N GLU A 7 -14.86 -3.38 26.89
CA GLU A 7 -13.89 -2.41 26.39
C GLU A 7 -13.43 -2.85 25.01
N ARG A 8 -13.66 -2.00 24.01
CA ARG A 8 -13.07 -2.12 22.68
C ARG A 8 -11.56 -2.03 22.83
N ARG A 9 -10.92 -3.19 22.99
CA ARG A 9 -9.48 -3.36 22.93
C ARG A 9 -9.06 -3.10 21.48
N THR A 10 -8.92 -1.84 21.09
CA THR A 10 -8.22 -1.47 19.86
C THR A 10 -6.77 -1.87 20.09
N SER A 11 -6.43 -3.09 19.68
CA SER A 11 -5.04 -3.52 19.63
C SER A 11 -4.28 -2.46 18.86
N ASP A 12 -3.28 -1.92 19.52
CA ASP A 12 -2.34 -0.95 19.00
C ASP A 12 -1.61 -1.59 17.81
N MET A 13 -2.22 -1.48 16.62
CA MET A 13 -1.65 -1.96 15.36
C MET A 13 -0.52 -1.01 14.94
N ARG A 14 0.56 -0.99 15.74
CA ARG A 14 1.87 -0.42 15.36
C ARG A 14 2.54 -1.33 14.34
N GLY A 15 1.89 -1.52 13.20
CA GLY A 15 2.49 -2.10 12.02
C GLY A 15 3.04 -0.98 11.14
N GLU A 16 4.25 -1.15 10.64
CA GLU A 16 4.74 -0.33 9.53
C GLU A 16 3.85 -0.60 8.32
N ARG A 17 3.05 0.40 7.92
CA ARG A 17 2.17 0.28 6.77
C ARG A 17 2.97 0.60 5.54
N VAL A 18 3.40 -0.44 4.85
CA VAL A 18 4.16 -0.35 3.61
C VAL A 18 3.19 -0.53 2.44
N THR A 19 3.14 0.43 1.53
CA THR A 19 2.29 0.32 0.32
C THR A 19 3.14 0.55 -0.92
N THR A 20 3.05 -0.39 -1.87
CA THR A 20 3.52 -0.16 -3.25
C THR A 20 2.39 0.44 -4.06
N THR A 21 2.59 1.64 -4.56
CA THR A 21 1.74 2.18 -5.62
C THR A 21 2.40 1.94 -6.98
N PRO A 22 1.65 1.62 -8.04
CA PRO A 22 2.23 1.49 -9.37
C PRO A 22 2.92 2.81 -9.73
N PRO A 23 4.25 2.79 -9.93
CA PRO A 23 4.99 3.95 -10.39
C PRO A 23 4.41 4.38 -11.73
N THR A 24 4.38 5.69 -11.97
CA THR A 24 3.91 6.21 -13.26
C THR A 24 4.61 5.53 -14.44
N HIS A 25 5.89 5.21 -14.29
CA HIS A 25 6.71 4.52 -15.30
C HIS A 25 6.40 3.04 -15.53
N ALA A 26 5.89 2.32 -14.52
CA ALA A 26 5.62 0.89 -14.61
C ALA A 26 4.11 0.60 -14.80
N ASN A 27 3.32 1.63 -15.08
CA ASN A 27 1.91 1.50 -15.42
C ASN A 27 1.75 1.38 -16.95
N GLY A 28 1.12 0.30 -17.41
CA GLY A 28 0.91 0.02 -18.83
C GLY A 28 0.15 1.11 -19.58
N PHE A 29 -0.65 1.93 -18.88
CA PHE A 29 -1.39 3.03 -19.49
C PHE A 29 -0.57 4.28 -19.78
N LEU A 30 0.66 4.42 -19.24
CA LEU A 30 1.46 5.65 -19.39
C LEU A 30 1.68 6.05 -20.85
N ARG A 31 1.80 5.08 -21.75
CA ARG A 31 2.02 5.30 -23.19
C ARG A 31 0.76 5.14 -24.04
N SER A 32 -0.41 5.00 -23.41
CA SER A 32 -1.67 4.85 -24.14
C SER A 32 -2.09 6.17 -24.79
N ARG A 33 -2.73 6.09 -25.96
CA ARG A 33 -3.23 7.27 -26.69
C ARG A 33 -4.50 7.81 -26.03
N GLY A 34 -4.63 9.13 -25.95
CA GLY A 34 -5.83 9.80 -25.44
C GLY A 34 -5.93 9.83 -23.92
N VAL A 35 -7.16 9.87 -23.40
CA VAL A 35 -7.46 10.13 -21.97
C VAL A 35 -6.95 9.04 -21.02
N SER A 36 -6.80 7.80 -21.47
CA SER A 36 -6.26 6.72 -20.65
C SER A 36 -4.80 6.95 -20.25
N GLY A 37 -4.06 7.76 -21.01
CA GLY A 37 -2.68 8.16 -20.69
C GLY A 37 -2.57 8.93 -19.37
N PHE A 38 -3.65 9.52 -18.89
CA PHE A 38 -3.70 10.25 -17.62
C PHE A 38 -3.99 9.37 -16.40
N ILE A 39 -4.33 8.10 -16.58
CA ILE A 39 -4.62 7.17 -15.47
C ILE A 39 -3.44 7.08 -14.48
N PRO A 40 -2.17 6.92 -14.90
CA PRO A 40 -1.06 6.89 -13.96
C PRO A 40 -0.90 8.19 -13.17
N MET A 41 -1.18 9.34 -13.80
CA MET A 41 -1.13 10.65 -13.15
C MET A 41 -2.29 10.80 -12.13
N ALA A 42 -3.46 10.22 -12.42
CA ALA A 42 -4.59 10.19 -11.48
C ALA A 42 -4.30 9.36 -10.22
N TYR A 43 -3.65 8.20 -10.37
CA TYR A 43 -3.17 7.43 -9.22
C TYR A 43 -2.14 8.21 -8.41
N ARG A 44 -1.24 8.94 -9.08
CA ARG A 44 -0.26 9.79 -8.41
C ARG A 44 -0.91 10.93 -7.61
N GLU A 45 -1.91 11.63 -8.15
CA GLU A 45 -2.64 12.65 -7.38
C GLU A 45 -3.37 12.04 -6.17
N SER A 46 -3.91 10.83 -6.31
CA SER A 46 -4.54 10.10 -5.20
C SER A 46 -3.54 9.78 -4.09
N LEU A 47 -2.32 9.35 -4.45
CA LEU A 47 -1.22 9.14 -3.51
C LEU A 47 -0.79 10.43 -2.83
N ILE A 48 -0.67 11.54 -3.57
CA ILE A 48 -0.35 12.87 -2.98
C ILE A 48 -1.41 13.25 -1.94
N LYS A 49 -2.70 13.11 -2.28
CA LYS A 49 -3.81 13.39 -1.34
C LYS A 49 -3.72 12.52 -0.08
N LEU A 50 -3.42 11.23 -0.25
CA LEU A 50 -3.26 10.29 0.87
C LEU A 50 -2.07 10.66 1.76
N ALA A 51 -0.90 10.89 1.16
CA ALA A 51 0.32 11.27 1.87
C ALA A 51 0.16 12.61 2.61
N SER A 52 -0.49 13.61 2.01
CA SER A 52 -0.79 14.89 2.67
C SER A 52 -1.72 14.74 3.88
N ARG A 53 -2.72 13.84 3.81
CA ARG A 53 -3.59 13.54 4.96
C ARG A 53 -2.80 12.92 6.10
N PHE A 54 -1.95 11.92 5.82
CA PHE A 54 -1.12 11.32 6.86
C PHE A 54 -0.07 12.28 7.43
N SER A 55 0.53 13.13 6.60
CA SER A 55 1.45 14.18 7.09
C SER A 55 0.74 15.16 8.05
N THR A 56 -0.54 15.45 7.81
CA THR A 56 -1.35 16.27 8.73
C THR A 56 -1.61 15.54 10.04
N LEU A 57 -1.96 14.25 10.00
CA LEU A 57 -2.20 13.43 11.20
C LEU A 57 -0.92 13.20 12.03
N ASP A 58 0.22 13.05 11.36
CA ASP A 58 1.54 12.90 11.98
C ASP A 58 1.93 14.17 12.75
N ARG A 59 1.72 15.35 12.15
CA ARG A 59 1.87 16.65 12.84
C ARG A 59 0.98 16.76 14.09
N LEU A 60 -0.21 16.18 14.06
CA LEU A 60 -1.14 16.10 15.19
C LEU A 60 -0.80 14.95 16.16
N LYS A 61 0.32 14.24 15.93
CA LYS A 61 0.79 13.07 16.70
C LYS A 61 -0.29 12.00 16.91
N THR A 62 -1.24 11.92 15.99
CA THR A 62 -2.41 11.03 16.13
C THR A 62 -2.10 9.63 15.63
N VAL A 63 -1.31 9.53 14.55
CA VAL A 63 -0.98 8.26 13.88
C VAL A 63 0.41 8.35 13.27
N ASN A 64 1.18 7.25 13.33
CA ASN A 64 2.43 7.13 12.57
C ASN A 64 2.13 7.10 11.05
N PRO A 65 2.83 7.90 10.23
CA PRO A 65 2.60 7.92 8.80
C PRO A 65 3.02 6.59 8.15
N PRO A 66 2.29 6.12 7.12
CA PRO A 66 2.71 4.97 6.33
C PRO A 66 3.96 5.29 5.50
N VAL A 67 4.70 4.24 5.17
CA VAL A 67 5.86 4.30 4.28
C VAL A 67 5.42 3.87 2.88
N PHE A 68 5.76 4.68 1.88
CA PHE A 68 5.41 4.42 0.49
C PHE A 68 6.64 4.02 -0.32
N TRP A 69 6.51 3.00 -1.15
CA TRP A 69 7.55 2.57 -2.09
C TRP A 69 7.02 2.59 -3.52
N GLU A 70 7.85 3.04 -4.44
CA GLU A 70 7.62 2.96 -5.88
C GLU A 70 8.56 1.91 -6.46
N TYR A 71 7.99 0.90 -7.11
CA TYR A 71 8.76 -0.08 -7.89
C TYR A 71 9.51 0.61 -9.05
N TYR A 72 10.65 0.09 -9.45
CA TYR A 72 11.34 0.53 -10.65
C TYR A 72 12.23 -0.59 -11.15
N ARG A 73 11.87 -1.08 -12.34
CA ARG A 73 12.74 -1.96 -13.12
C ARG A 73 12.57 -1.60 -14.59
N PRO A 74 13.65 -1.27 -15.31
CA PRO A 74 13.56 -0.89 -16.72
C PRO A 74 12.83 -1.96 -17.54
N ASN A 75 11.86 -1.54 -18.35
CA ASN A 75 11.05 -2.41 -19.23
C ASN A 75 10.09 -3.39 -18.53
N TRP A 76 9.85 -3.25 -17.22
CA TRP A 76 8.87 -4.06 -16.49
C TRP A 76 7.66 -3.24 -16.05
N THR A 77 6.49 -3.87 -16.07
CA THR A 77 5.26 -3.36 -15.44
C THR A 77 5.06 -3.99 -14.07
N PHE A 78 4.48 -3.25 -13.13
CA PHE A 78 4.19 -3.76 -11.79
C PHE A 78 2.77 -4.33 -11.69
N HIS A 79 2.64 -5.56 -11.19
CA HIS A 79 1.34 -6.26 -11.07
C HIS A 79 1.19 -7.13 -9.81
N ALA A 80 2.14 -7.04 -8.88
CA ALA A 80 2.08 -7.79 -7.64
C ALA A 80 0.91 -7.31 -6.76
N LYS A 81 0.24 -8.26 -6.11
CA LYS A 81 -0.90 -8.05 -5.21
C LYS A 81 -0.69 -8.92 -3.99
N GLY A 82 -0.84 -8.34 -2.81
CA GLY A 82 -0.75 -9.10 -1.57
C GLY A 82 -0.86 -8.19 -0.36
N LEU A 83 -1.18 -8.80 0.77
CA LEU A 83 -1.16 -8.14 2.07
C LEU A 83 -0.45 -9.04 3.07
N TRP A 84 0.55 -8.49 3.75
CA TRP A 84 1.27 -9.18 4.81
C TRP A 84 0.96 -8.47 6.13
N VAL A 85 0.47 -9.23 7.11
CA VAL A 85 0.27 -8.74 8.47
C VAL A 85 1.23 -9.50 9.36
N GLU A 86 2.18 -8.76 9.94
CA GLU A 86 3.17 -9.30 10.84
C GLU A 86 2.89 -8.79 12.25
N GLN A 87 2.75 -9.73 13.18
CA GLN A 87 2.66 -9.40 14.60
C GLN A 87 4.06 -9.43 15.21
N LYS A 88 4.63 -8.26 15.52
CA LYS A 88 5.88 -8.18 16.29
C LYS A 88 5.60 -8.56 17.75
N PRO A 89 6.40 -9.45 18.38
CA PRO A 89 6.25 -9.75 19.80
C PRO A 89 6.47 -8.48 20.64
N LEU A 90 5.65 -8.30 21.67
CA LEU A 90 5.68 -7.14 22.57
C LEU A 90 6.90 -7.11 23.53
N THR A 91 7.78 -8.11 23.47
CA THR A 91 8.89 -8.26 24.42
C THR A 91 10.19 -7.75 23.83
N LEU A 92 10.73 -6.69 24.44
CA LEU A 92 12.08 -6.16 24.29
C LEU A 92 13.12 -7.10 24.94
N SER A 93 12.98 -8.43 24.79
CA SER A 93 13.98 -9.37 25.26
C SER A 93 14.89 -9.74 24.10
N SER A 94 16.19 -9.62 24.34
CA SER A 94 17.32 -9.87 23.46
C SER A 94 17.49 -11.34 23.04
N ALA A 95 16.45 -12.16 23.17
CA ALA A 95 16.41 -13.53 22.67
C ALA A 95 15.70 -13.56 21.29
N PRO A 96 16.25 -14.25 20.29
CA PRO A 96 15.62 -14.39 18.99
C PRO A 96 14.38 -15.28 19.13
N ASN A 97 13.23 -14.70 19.50
CA ASN A 97 11.98 -15.44 19.56
C ASN A 97 11.37 -15.54 18.15
N PRO A 98 11.22 -16.75 17.58
CA PRO A 98 10.72 -16.98 16.22
C PRO A 98 9.19 -16.86 16.11
N SER A 99 8.56 -16.06 16.98
CA SER A 99 7.12 -16.07 17.23
C SER A 99 6.36 -14.90 16.58
N SER A 100 6.91 -14.26 15.55
CA SER A 100 6.09 -13.38 14.74
C SER A 100 5.09 -14.24 13.96
N SER A 101 3.80 -13.99 14.23
CA SER A 101 2.73 -14.56 13.42
C SER A 101 2.70 -13.78 12.12
N LEU A 102 2.82 -14.51 11.01
CA LEU A 102 2.70 -13.95 9.67
C LEU A 102 1.38 -14.43 9.07
N LEU A 103 0.53 -13.47 8.74
CA LEU A 103 -0.65 -13.68 7.92
C LEU A 103 -0.35 -13.12 6.53
N THR A 104 -0.51 -13.94 5.50
CA THR A 104 -0.29 -13.52 4.11
C THR A 104 -1.56 -13.73 3.31
N LEU A 105 -2.06 -12.66 2.71
CA LEU A 105 -3.19 -12.69 1.80
C LEU A 105 -2.65 -12.66 0.37
N ILE A 106 -3.03 -13.64 -0.43
CA ILE A 106 -2.64 -13.80 -1.84
C ILE A 106 -3.92 -13.94 -2.66
N GLY A 107 -4.05 -13.21 -3.76
CA GLY A 107 -5.20 -13.40 -4.63
C GLY A 107 -5.29 -12.41 -5.78
N SER A 108 -6.45 -12.38 -6.43
CA SER A 108 -6.68 -11.61 -7.66
C SER A 108 -7.03 -10.13 -7.43
N SER A 109 -7.44 -9.75 -6.21
CA SER A 109 -7.93 -8.41 -5.88
C SER A 109 -6.87 -7.34 -6.06
N ASN A 110 -7.26 -6.28 -6.79
CA ASN A 110 -6.44 -5.09 -6.97
C ASN A 110 -6.56 -4.09 -5.80
N PHE A 111 -7.32 -4.43 -4.74
CA PHE A 111 -7.67 -3.51 -3.65
C PHE A 111 -8.30 -2.19 -4.15
N SER A 112 -9.05 -2.26 -5.25
CA SER A 112 -9.75 -1.13 -5.84
C SER A 112 -11.25 -1.17 -5.54
N TYR A 113 -11.95 -0.05 -5.74
CA TYR A 113 -13.41 0.01 -5.61
C TYR A 113 -14.12 -1.02 -6.51
N ARG A 114 -13.61 -1.23 -7.73
CA ARG A 114 -14.16 -2.20 -8.69
C ARG A 114 -13.97 -3.64 -8.21
N SER A 115 -12.77 -3.99 -7.73
CA SER A 115 -12.50 -5.30 -7.13
C SER A 115 -13.39 -5.59 -5.93
N LEU A 116 -13.78 -4.57 -5.16
CA LEU A 116 -14.66 -4.74 -4.01
C LEU A 116 -16.14 -4.94 -4.40
N ASN A 117 -16.63 -4.26 -5.43
CA ASN A 117 -18.08 -4.13 -5.67
C ASN A 117 -18.57 -4.75 -6.99
N ARG A 118 -17.68 -5.06 -7.93
CA ARG A 118 -18.07 -5.45 -9.30
C ARG A 118 -17.37 -6.69 -9.83
N ASP A 119 -16.12 -6.94 -9.43
CA ASP A 119 -15.37 -8.09 -9.92
C ASP A 119 -15.58 -9.32 -9.01
N LEU A 120 -15.60 -10.52 -9.61
CA LEU A 120 -15.50 -11.77 -8.87
C LEU A 120 -14.03 -12.02 -8.53
N GLU A 121 -13.68 -11.93 -7.26
CA GLU A 121 -12.31 -12.06 -6.77
C GLU A 121 -12.11 -13.36 -5.99
N SER A 122 -10.93 -13.96 -6.12
CA SER A 122 -10.50 -15.10 -5.29
C SER A 122 -9.32 -14.68 -4.43
N GLN A 123 -9.37 -15.02 -3.15
CA GLN A 123 -8.36 -14.69 -2.15
C GLN A 123 -8.05 -15.91 -1.29
N LEU A 124 -6.77 -16.14 -1.04
CA LEU A 124 -6.24 -17.16 -0.15
C LEU A 124 -5.56 -16.47 1.04
N VAL A 125 -6.02 -16.80 2.23
CA VAL A 125 -5.36 -16.40 3.48
C VAL A 125 -4.45 -17.54 3.91
N VAL A 126 -3.14 -17.29 3.90
CA VAL A 126 -2.12 -18.21 4.36
C VAL A 126 -1.72 -17.83 5.78
N TRP A 127 -1.96 -18.74 6.71
CA TRP A 127 -1.44 -18.68 8.07
C TRP A 127 -0.69 -19.97 8.38
N THR A 128 0.52 -19.86 8.91
CA THR A 128 1.37 -21.03 9.14
C THR A 128 2.19 -20.89 10.41
N LYS A 129 2.37 -22.02 11.11
CA LYS A 129 3.32 -22.14 12.22
C LYS A 129 4.69 -22.66 11.77
N ASN A 130 4.79 -23.20 10.55
CA ASN A 130 6.03 -23.73 10.02
C ASN A 130 7.05 -22.59 9.86
N ALA A 131 8.20 -22.70 10.53
CA ALA A 131 9.23 -21.65 10.53
C ALA A 131 9.87 -21.46 9.14
N GLU A 132 10.13 -22.55 8.41
CA GLU A 132 10.75 -22.49 7.10
C GLU A 132 9.86 -21.77 6.07
N LEU A 133 8.56 -22.12 6.04
CA LEU A 133 7.61 -21.46 5.14
C LEU A 133 7.49 -19.96 5.45
N ARG A 134 7.47 -19.59 6.75
CA ARG A 134 7.46 -18.16 7.14
C ARG A 134 8.69 -17.42 6.65
N THR A 135 9.88 -17.99 6.82
CA THR A 135 11.12 -17.39 6.35
C THR A 135 11.10 -17.18 4.83
N ARG A 136 10.65 -18.17 4.05
CA ARG A 136 10.56 -18.05 2.59
C ARG A 136 9.58 -16.96 2.14
N VAL A 137 8.41 -16.84 2.79
CA VAL A 137 7.43 -15.78 2.47
C VAL A 137 7.97 -14.40 2.84
N ILE A 138 8.67 -14.28 3.97
CA ILE A 138 9.34 -13.04 4.37
C ILE A 138 10.44 -12.67 3.37
N GLU A 139 11.21 -13.64 2.90
CA GLU A 139 12.26 -13.42 1.91
C GLU A 139 11.68 -12.96 0.56
N GLU A 140 10.63 -13.61 0.06
CA GLU A 140 9.91 -13.18 -1.15
C GLU A 140 9.39 -11.74 -1.02
N ARG A 141 8.76 -11.41 0.12
CA ARG A 141 8.33 -10.04 0.42
C ARG A 141 9.52 -9.08 0.39
N ASN A 142 10.62 -9.41 1.08
CA ASN A 142 11.80 -8.53 1.15
C ASN A 142 12.46 -8.35 -0.23
N GLN A 143 12.43 -9.37 -1.09
CA GLN A 143 12.87 -9.25 -2.48
C GLN A 143 11.99 -8.28 -3.28
N LEU A 144 10.66 -8.34 -3.10
CA LEU A 144 9.73 -7.41 -3.73
C LEU A 144 10.01 -5.95 -3.34
N PHE A 145 10.33 -5.72 -2.06
CA PHE A 145 10.69 -4.39 -1.52
C PHE A 145 12.20 -4.10 -1.54
N SER A 146 12.98 -4.87 -2.30
CA SER A 146 14.43 -4.65 -2.37
C SER A 146 14.73 -3.24 -2.86
N ILE A 147 15.70 -2.58 -2.22
CA ILE A 147 16.17 -1.23 -2.59
C ILE A 147 16.70 -1.15 -4.04
N THR A 148 17.04 -2.29 -4.63
CA THR A 148 17.47 -2.39 -6.03
C THR A 148 16.33 -2.20 -7.02
N GLN A 149 15.09 -2.50 -6.60
CA GLN A 149 13.89 -2.49 -7.43
C GLN A 149 12.80 -1.58 -6.88
N CYS A 150 12.98 -1.00 -5.70
CA CYS A 150 12.02 -0.11 -5.07
C CYS A 150 12.73 1.14 -4.55
N HIS A 151 12.07 2.28 -4.72
CA HIS A 151 12.54 3.56 -4.19
C HIS A 151 11.55 4.10 -3.16
N LEU A 152 12.08 4.65 -2.07
CA LEU A 152 11.28 5.30 -1.06
C LEU A 152 10.61 6.56 -1.64
N VAL A 153 9.32 6.69 -1.38
CA VAL A 153 8.51 7.81 -1.85
C VAL A 153 8.20 8.74 -0.69
N THR A 154 8.63 9.99 -0.82
CA THR A 154 8.30 11.06 0.12
C THR A 154 7.32 12.04 -0.49
N LEU A 155 6.50 12.68 0.33
CA LEU A 155 5.57 13.71 -0.13
C LEU A 155 6.30 14.83 -0.88
N THR A 156 7.46 15.26 -0.39
CA THR A 156 8.30 16.27 -1.04
C THR A 156 8.71 15.86 -2.44
N ARG A 157 9.14 14.60 -2.64
CA ARG A 157 9.49 14.05 -3.96
C ARG A 157 8.28 13.99 -4.88
N LEU A 158 7.12 13.59 -4.35
CA LEU A 158 5.89 13.53 -5.15
C LEU A 158 5.48 14.91 -5.67
N LEU A 159 5.62 15.94 -4.84
CA LEU A 159 5.29 17.32 -5.17
C LEU A 159 6.29 17.97 -6.13
N SER A 160 7.59 17.66 -6.02
CA SER A 160 8.64 18.24 -6.87
C SER A 160 8.61 17.72 -8.31
N GLN A 161 8.20 16.48 -8.53
CA GLN A 161 8.11 15.87 -9.86
C GLN A 161 6.82 16.30 -10.60
N THR A 162 6.84 17.52 -11.14
CA THR A 162 5.68 18.14 -11.79
C THR A 162 5.27 17.47 -13.10
N GLN A 163 6.20 16.79 -13.79
CA GLN A 163 5.95 16.12 -15.07
C GLN A 163 4.93 14.98 -15.01
N PHE A 164 4.64 14.47 -13.82
CA PHE A 164 3.68 13.38 -13.59
C PHE A 164 2.38 13.84 -12.93
N ARG A 165 2.16 15.15 -12.83
CA ARG A 165 0.94 15.73 -12.25
C ARG A 165 -0.16 15.77 -13.30
N LEU A 166 -1.40 15.63 -12.85
CA LEU A 166 -2.55 15.84 -13.74
C LEU A 166 -2.56 17.30 -14.21
N PRO A 167 -2.82 17.57 -15.51
CA PRO A 167 -3.10 18.91 -15.99
C PRO A 167 -4.19 19.58 -15.16
N TRP A 168 -4.09 20.90 -14.98
CA TRP A 168 -4.97 21.64 -14.09
C TRP A 168 -6.46 21.48 -14.46
N TYR A 169 -6.78 21.43 -15.76
CA TYR A 169 -8.15 21.27 -16.25
C TYR A 169 -8.74 19.90 -15.90
N LEU A 170 -7.93 18.83 -15.94
CA LEU A 170 -8.37 17.50 -15.48
C LEU A 170 -8.49 17.41 -13.96
N ARG A 171 -7.69 18.18 -13.20
CA ARG A 171 -7.86 18.29 -11.74
C ARG A 171 -9.19 18.93 -11.36
N CYS A 172 -9.67 19.90 -12.15
CA CYS A 172 -10.98 20.52 -11.96
C CYS A 172 -12.13 19.53 -12.28
N LEU A 173 -11.94 18.63 -13.25
CA LEU A 173 -12.93 17.61 -13.63
C LEU A 173 -12.89 16.36 -12.73
N TYR A 174 -11.79 16.15 -11.99
CA TYR A 174 -11.60 14.99 -11.12
C TYR A 174 -12.75 14.72 -10.13
N PRO A 175 -13.35 15.73 -9.44
CA PRO A 175 -14.45 15.48 -8.52
C PRO A 175 -15.67 14.88 -9.23
N VAL A 176 -15.95 15.33 -10.45
CA VAL A 176 -17.04 14.84 -11.28
C VAL A 176 -16.77 13.41 -11.72
N LEU A 177 -15.57 13.12 -12.23
CA LEU A 177 -15.18 11.77 -12.66
C LEU A 177 -15.23 10.74 -11.53
N HIS A 178 -14.90 11.15 -10.29
CA HIS A 178 -14.94 10.27 -9.13
C HIS A 178 -16.38 9.91 -8.70
N THR A 179 -17.39 10.72 -9.04
CA THR A 179 -18.79 10.44 -8.71
C THR A 179 -19.41 9.41 -9.67
N TYR A 180 -18.93 9.33 -10.92
CA TYR A 180 -19.55 8.54 -11.98
C TYR A 180 -18.78 7.27 -12.38
N LEU A 181 -17.63 6.97 -11.77
CA LEU A 181 -16.83 5.74 -11.99
C LEU A 181 -16.95 4.77 -10.81
#